data_AF-A0A258NCH5-F1
#
_entry.id   AF-A0A258NCH5-F1
#
_cell.length_a   1.000
_cell.length_b   1.000
_cell.length_c   1.000
_cell.angle_alpha   90.00
_cell.angle_beta   90.00
_cell.angle_gamma   90.00
#
_symmetry.space_group_name_H-M   'P 1'
#
loop_
_entity.id
_entity.type
_entity.pdbx_description
1 polymer ?
#
loop_
_entity_poly.entity_id
_entity_poly.type
_entity_poly.pdbx_seq_one_letter_code
_entity_poly.pdbx_strand_id
1 'polypeptide(L)'
;MEASDTTTQRNYYDDLVRRTVGHGHPLEAAIEQAASAYLDGKPQTQGKRKLTRRERDSQFWLSRTVKDCPTSAWSTEPMMLALARYLSQEQLAVEGLINAVARIAPDALIRAVRYSGLVLNQELLIHQHN
;
A
#
# COMPACT_ATOMS: atom_id res chain seq x y z
N MET A 1 31.36 -22.58 -2.08
CA MET A 1 29.90 -22.58 -2.27
C MET A 1 29.44 -21.17 -2.00
N GLU A 2 28.87 -20.54 -3.01
CA GLU A 2 28.83 -19.09 -3.23
C GLU A 2 28.09 -18.29 -2.16
N ALA A 3 28.59 -17.07 -1.95
CA ALA A 3 27.95 -16.01 -1.20
C ALA A 3 26.56 -15.71 -1.77
N SER A 4 25.56 -15.66 -0.91
CA SER A 4 24.28 -15.01 -1.20
C SER A 4 24.09 -13.88 -0.21
N ASP A 5 24.80 -12.79 -0.48
CA ASP A 5 24.47 -11.46 0.02
C ASP A 5 23.05 -11.11 -0.45
N THR A 6 22.03 -11.50 0.31
CA THR A 6 20.76 -10.80 0.28
C THR A 6 20.68 -9.96 1.54
N THR A 7 21.40 -8.85 1.56
CA THR A 7 21.03 -7.72 2.42
C THR A 7 19.68 -7.24 1.90
N THR A 8 18.62 -7.96 2.26
CA THR A 8 17.25 -7.54 2.06
C THR A 8 17.12 -6.28 2.89
N GLN A 9 17.13 -5.13 2.21
CA GLN A 9 16.80 -3.85 2.81
C GLN A 9 15.51 -4.05 3.59
N ARG A 10 15.58 -4.01 4.93
CA ARG A 10 14.45 -4.34 5.80
C ARG A 10 13.33 -3.35 5.55
N ASN A 11 12.36 -3.77 4.77
CA ASN A 11 11.13 -3.03 4.54
C ASN A 11 10.19 -3.32 5.71
N TYR A 12 9.70 -2.26 6.35
CA TYR A 12 8.82 -2.38 7.52
C TYR A 12 7.57 -3.21 7.23
N TYR A 13 6.97 -3.07 6.04
CA TYR A 13 5.74 -3.78 5.68
C TYR A 13 6.01 -5.26 5.41
N ASP A 14 7.13 -5.59 4.75
CA ASP A 14 7.54 -6.99 4.54
C ASP A 14 7.86 -7.67 5.89
N ASP A 15 8.51 -6.96 6.80
CA ASP A 15 8.75 -7.44 8.16
C ASP A 15 7.45 -7.63 8.95
N LEU A 16 6.47 -6.74 8.79
CA LEU A 16 5.17 -6.84 9.42
C LEU A 16 4.41 -8.07 8.90
N VAL A 17 4.28 -8.23 7.58
CA VAL A 17 3.63 -9.40 6.98
C VAL A 17 4.29 -10.70 7.44
N ARG A 18 5.63 -10.77 7.37
CA ARG A 18 6.39 -11.96 7.79
C ARG A 18 6.13 -12.31 9.25
N ARG A 19 6.09 -11.32 10.16
CA ARG A 19 5.79 -11.55 11.58
C ARG A 19 4.37 -12.04 11.78
N THR A 20 3.40 -11.42 11.11
CA THR A 20 1.98 -11.77 11.26
C THR A 20 1.70 -13.19 10.75
N VAL A 21 2.26 -13.56 9.60
CA VAL A 21 2.24 -14.95 9.10
C VAL A 21 2.96 -15.89 10.06
N GLY A 22 4.10 -15.48 10.61
CA GLY A 22 4.85 -16.26 11.62
C GLY A 22 4.07 -16.52 12.92
N HIS A 23 3.09 -15.67 13.25
CA HIS A 23 2.16 -15.89 14.36
C HIS A 23 0.95 -16.76 13.99
N GLY A 24 0.91 -17.32 12.78
CA GLY A 24 -0.15 -18.23 12.33
C GLY A 24 -1.35 -17.54 11.69
N HIS A 25 -1.30 -16.23 11.45
CA HIS A 25 -2.34 -15.55 10.69
C HIS A 25 -2.22 -15.85 9.19
N PRO A 26 -3.35 -15.93 8.46
CA PRO A 26 -3.32 -16.10 7.02
C PRO A 26 -2.66 -14.91 6.33
N LEU A 27 -2.02 -15.16 5.18
CA LEU A 27 -1.30 -14.14 4.40
C LEU A 27 -2.18 -12.93 4.08
N GLU A 28 -3.44 -13.14 3.73
CA GLU A 28 -4.39 -12.07 3.43
C GLU A 28 -4.58 -11.11 4.61
N ALA A 29 -4.79 -11.64 5.83
CA ALA A 29 -4.91 -10.82 7.03
C ALA A 29 -3.60 -10.09 7.37
N ALA A 30 -2.45 -10.71 7.07
CA ALA A 30 -1.15 -10.06 7.25
C ALA A 30 -0.95 -8.88 6.28
N ILE A 31 -1.36 -9.03 5.02
CA ILE A 31 -1.33 -7.96 4.01
C ILE A 31 -2.31 -6.84 4.37
N GLU A 32 -3.52 -7.20 4.82
CA GLU A 32 -4.52 -6.24 5.31
C GLU A 32 -3.97 -5.39 6.47
N GLN A 33 -3.27 -6.02 7.40
CA GLN A 33 -2.62 -5.34 8.51
C GLN A 33 -1.50 -4.40 8.03
N ALA A 34 -0.71 -4.81 7.03
CA ALA A 34 0.32 -3.97 6.44
C ALA A 34 -0.27 -2.76 5.69
N ALA A 35 -1.37 -2.95 4.96
CA ALA A 35 -2.10 -1.89 4.29
C ALA A 35 -2.70 -0.90 5.30
N SER A 36 -3.27 -1.40 6.40
CA SER A 36 -3.78 -0.57 7.51
C SER A 36 -2.65 0.26 8.14
N ALA A 37 -1.49 -0.36 8.40
CA ALA A 37 -0.32 0.35 8.91
C ALA A 37 0.17 1.44 7.94
N TYR A 38 0.13 1.19 6.64
CA TYR A 38 0.46 2.18 5.61
C TYR A 38 -0.50 3.37 5.62
N LEU A 39 -1.81 3.10 5.70
CA LEU A 39 -2.85 4.13 5.78
C LEU A 39 -2.69 4.99 7.04
N ASP A 40 -2.36 4.38 8.18
CA ASP A 40 -2.02 5.05 9.45
C ASP A 40 -0.74 5.90 9.37
N GLY A 41 0.01 5.82 8.27
CA GLY A 41 1.29 6.52 8.12
C GLY A 41 2.44 5.89 8.91
N LYS A 42 2.35 4.60 9.25
CA LYS A 42 3.46 3.83 9.82
C LYS A 42 4.34 3.29 8.69
N PRO A 43 5.66 3.20 8.88
CA PRO A 43 6.39 3.62 10.07
C PRO A 43 6.64 5.14 10.08
N GLN A 44 6.49 5.78 11.23
CA GLN A 44 6.77 7.22 11.38
C GLN A 44 8.27 7.52 11.26
N THR A 45 9.10 6.59 11.71
CA THR A 45 10.56 6.69 11.68
C THR A 45 11.18 5.41 11.12
N GLN A 46 12.33 5.58 10.46
CA GLN A 46 13.24 4.48 10.14
C GLN A 46 14.52 4.71 10.93
N GLY A 47 14.71 3.90 11.98
CA GLY A 47 15.73 4.17 12.99
C GLY A 47 15.47 5.50 13.68
N LYS A 48 16.42 6.44 13.58
CA LYS A 48 16.34 7.78 14.18
C LYS A 48 15.71 8.84 13.26
N ARG A 49 15.46 8.53 11.99
CA ARG A 49 15.01 9.51 10.97
C ARG A 49 13.51 9.43 10.78
N LYS A 50 12.81 10.58 10.79
CA LYS A 50 11.41 10.66 10.36
C LYS A 50 11.29 10.40 8.87
N LEU A 51 10.35 9.54 8.49
CA LEU A 51 10.05 9.28 7.09
C LEU A 51 9.06 10.31 6.57
N THR A 52 9.30 10.78 5.36
CA THR A 52 8.32 11.59 4.62
C THR A 52 7.17 10.71 4.13
N ARG A 53 6.04 11.33 3.76
CA ARG A 53 4.91 10.62 3.14
C ARG A 53 5.35 9.87 1.89
N ARG A 54 6.10 10.55 1.01
CA ARG A 54 6.62 9.98 -0.24
C ARG A 54 7.48 8.74 -0.03
N GLU A 55 8.34 8.75 0.98
CA GLU A 55 9.19 7.58 1.29
C GLU A 55 8.37 6.41 1.81
N ARG A 56 7.35 6.66 2.66
CA ARG A 56 6.44 5.61 3.11
C ARG A 56 5.63 5.02 1.96
N ASP A 57 5.11 5.88 1.09
CA ASP A 57 4.39 5.50 -0.10
C ASP A 57 5.30 4.61 -0.98
N SER A 58 6.54 5.04 -1.24
CA SER A 58 7.51 4.25 -2.00
C SER A 58 7.83 2.90 -1.33
N GLN A 59 8.05 2.89 -0.02
CA GLN A 59 8.32 1.65 0.72
C GLN A 59 7.15 0.68 0.65
N PHE A 60 5.91 1.14 0.77
CA PHE A 60 4.75 0.27 0.70
C PHE A 60 4.60 -0.32 -0.70
N TRP A 61 4.57 0.51 -1.75
CA TRP A 61 4.29 0.04 -3.11
C TRP A 61 5.42 -0.80 -3.73
N LEU A 62 6.68 -0.57 -3.33
CA LEU A 62 7.83 -1.36 -3.79
C LEU A 62 8.09 -2.64 -2.96
N SER A 63 7.34 -2.83 -1.88
CA SER A 63 7.48 -3.96 -0.96
C SER A 63 7.17 -5.30 -1.65
N ARG A 64 7.70 -6.40 -1.10
CA ARG A 64 7.30 -7.76 -1.54
C ARG A 64 5.84 -8.03 -1.22
N THR A 65 5.35 -7.45 -0.13
CA THR A 65 3.94 -7.47 0.28
C THR A 65 2.99 -7.11 -0.87
N VAL A 66 3.30 -6.06 -1.64
CA VAL A 66 2.50 -5.65 -2.80
C VAL A 66 2.78 -6.52 -4.03
N LYS A 67 4.04 -6.91 -4.25
CA LYS A 67 4.44 -7.73 -5.41
C LYS A 67 3.81 -9.13 -5.39
N ASP A 68 3.76 -9.74 -4.20
CA ASP A 68 3.26 -11.10 -3.98
C ASP A 68 1.81 -11.10 -3.47
N CYS A 69 1.12 -9.97 -3.61
CA CYS A 69 -0.24 -9.78 -3.11
C CYS A 69 -1.24 -10.65 -3.90
N PRO A 70 -1.96 -11.58 -3.24
CA PRO A 70 -2.98 -12.39 -3.90
C PRO A 70 -4.19 -11.55 -4.28
N THR A 71 -4.93 -12.00 -5.29
CA THR A 71 -6.15 -11.30 -5.78
C THR A 71 -7.18 -11.06 -4.67
N SER A 72 -7.34 -11.98 -3.71
CA SER A 72 -8.29 -11.81 -2.60
C SER A 72 -7.94 -10.60 -1.73
N ALA A 73 -6.66 -10.44 -1.38
CA ALA A 73 -6.18 -9.33 -0.55
C ALA A 73 -6.42 -7.96 -1.17
N TRP A 74 -6.37 -7.82 -2.51
CA TRP A 74 -6.71 -6.56 -3.20
C TRP A 74 -8.15 -6.11 -2.97
N SER A 75 -9.06 -7.05 -2.69
CA SER A 75 -10.48 -6.77 -2.46
C SER A 75 -10.80 -6.39 -1.02
N THR A 76 -9.82 -6.43 -0.12
CA THR A 76 -9.97 -5.96 1.27
C THR A 76 -10.08 -4.44 1.31
N GLU A 77 -10.85 -3.91 2.28
CA GLU A 77 -11.06 -2.47 2.41
C GLU A 77 -9.75 -1.69 2.60
N PRO A 78 -8.80 -2.11 3.46
CA PRO A 78 -7.52 -1.41 3.60
C PRO A 78 -6.70 -1.36 2.30
N MET A 79 -6.71 -2.42 1.49
CA MET A 79 -6.02 -2.41 0.19
C MET A 79 -6.73 -1.52 -0.85
N MET A 80 -8.07 -1.51 -0.88
CA MET A 80 -8.82 -0.60 -1.74
C MET A 80 -8.58 0.87 -1.37
N LEU A 81 -8.54 1.20 -0.08
CA LEU A 81 -8.23 2.56 0.39
C LEU A 81 -6.76 2.93 0.11
N ALA A 82 -5.84 1.99 0.24
CA ALA A 82 -4.45 2.19 -0.15
C ALA A 82 -4.36 2.52 -1.65
N LEU A 83 -5.07 1.79 -2.51
CA LEU A 83 -5.17 2.07 -3.94
C LEU A 83 -5.80 3.44 -4.22
N ALA A 84 -6.88 3.80 -3.51
CA ALA A 84 -7.50 5.11 -3.67
C ALA A 84 -6.50 6.23 -3.37
N ARG A 85 -5.72 6.07 -2.29
CA ARG A 85 -4.61 6.97 -1.94
C ARG A 85 -3.50 6.98 -3.00
N TYR A 86 -3.18 5.83 -3.60
CA TYR A 86 -2.20 5.74 -4.68
C TYR A 86 -2.60 6.56 -5.91
N LEU A 87 -3.88 6.49 -6.29
CA LEU A 87 -4.44 7.24 -7.42
C LEU A 87 -4.42 8.75 -7.18
N SER A 88 -4.43 9.20 -5.93
CA SER A 88 -4.30 10.61 -5.56
C SER A 88 -2.84 11.08 -5.41
N GLN A 89 -1.84 10.24 -5.70
CA GLN A 89 -0.43 10.65 -5.62
C GLN A 89 -0.01 11.44 -6.87
N GLU A 90 0.63 12.59 -6.68
CA GLU A 90 1.19 13.40 -7.78
C GLU A 90 2.30 12.68 -8.55
N GLN A 91 3.05 11.79 -7.88
CA GLN A 91 4.09 10.98 -8.49
C GLN A 91 3.91 9.53 -8.09
N LEU A 92 3.70 8.68 -9.09
CA LEU A 92 3.47 7.26 -8.90
C LEU A 92 4.75 6.57 -8.43
N ALA A 93 4.65 5.83 -7.32
CA ALA A 93 5.78 5.08 -6.78
C ALA A 93 6.17 3.86 -7.64
N VAL A 94 5.22 3.29 -8.38
CA VAL A 94 5.42 2.09 -9.22
C VAL A 94 4.71 2.26 -10.56
N GLU A 95 5.49 2.48 -11.62
CA GLU A 95 4.95 2.51 -12.98
C GLU A 95 4.33 1.16 -13.36
N GLY A 96 3.15 1.19 -13.99
CA GLY A 96 2.45 -0.03 -14.42
C GLY A 96 1.68 -0.78 -13.32
N LEU A 97 1.74 -0.35 -12.04
CA LEU A 97 0.99 -0.97 -10.95
C LEU A 97 -0.52 -0.99 -11.24
N ILE A 98 -1.07 0.12 -11.74
CA ILE A 98 -2.49 0.24 -12.09
C ILE A 98 -2.88 -0.79 -13.16
N ASN A 99 -2.04 -0.98 -14.18
CA ASN A 99 -2.28 -1.97 -15.24
C ASN A 99 -2.21 -3.41 -14.69
N ALA A 100 -1.28 -3.67 -13.76
CA ALA A 100 -1.19 -4.97 -13.10
C ALA A 100 -2.45 -5.25 -12.27
N VAL A 101 -2.89 -4.29 -11.43
CA VAL A 101 -4.09 -4.40 -10.61
C VAL A 101 -5.35 -4.53 -11.47
N ALA A 102 -5.47 -3.76 -12.55
CA ALA A 102 -6.61 -3.84 -13.48
C ALA A 102 -6.79 -5.24 -14.09
N ARG A 103 -5.69 -5.98 -14.30
CA ARG A 103 -5.72 -7.34 -14.85
C ARG A 103 -6.08 -8.40 -13.80
N ILE A 104 -5.64 -8.23 -12.55
CA ILE A 104 -5.81 -9.25 -11.50
C ILE A 104 -7.03 -9.01 -10.61
N ALA A 105 -7.41 -7.75 -10.37
CA ALA A 105 -8.48 -7.32 -9.46
C ALA A 105 -9.18 -6.05 -9.98
N PRO A 106 -9.87 -6.11 -11.15
CA PRO A 106 -10.52 -4.95 -11.76
C PRO A 106 -11.59 -4.31 -10.86
N ASP A 107 -12.36 -5.12 -10.14
CA ASP A 107 -13.42 -4.62 -9.25
C ASP A 107 -12.87 -3.79 -8.08
N ALA A 108 -11.74 -4.21 -7.51
CA ALA A 108 -11.06 -3.47 -6.45
C ALA A 108 -10.56 -2.11 -6.96
N LEU A 109 -10.03 -2.07 -8.19
CA LEU A 109 -9.59 -0.82 -8.81
C LEU A 109 -10.77 0.12 -9.09
N ILE A 110 -11.89 -0.37 -9.62
CA ILE A 110 -13.10 0.46 -9.86
C ILE A 110 -13.61 1.05 -8.54
N ARG A 111 -13.65 0.25 -7.47
CA ARG A 111 -14.03 0.72 -6.14
C ARG A 111 -13.05 1.76 -5.61
N ALA A 112 -11.74 1.52 -5.73
CA ALA A 112 -10.71 2.47 -5.33
C ALA A 112 -10.83 3.81 -6.07
N VAL A 113 -11.07 3.79 -7.38
CA VAL A 113 -11.33 4.99 -8.20
C VAL A 113 -12.59 5.72 -7.73
N ARG A 114 -13.66 4.98 -7.38
CA ARG A 114 -14.88 5.59 -6.83
C ARG A 114 -14.61 6.24 -5.48
N TYR A 115 -13.86 5.58 -4.59
CA TYR A 115 -13.46 6.16 -3.31
C TYR A 115 -12.59 7.41 -3.49
N SER A 116 -11.61 7.40 -4.41
CA SER A 116 -10.81 8.59 -4.71
C SER A 116 -11.63 9.72 -5.33
N GLY A 117 -12.62 9.39 -6.17
CA GLY A 117 -13.55 10.34 -6.77
C GLY A 117 -14.50 10.99 -5.75
N LEU A 118 -14.90 10.26 -4.70
CA LEU A 118 -15.67 10.84 -3.59
C LEU A 118 -14.83 11.82 -2.78
N VAL A 119 -13.54 11.51 -2.53
CA VAL A 119 -12.60 12.41 -1.86
C VAL A 119 -12.39 13.70 -2.69
N LEU A 120 -12.24 13.59 -4.00
CA LEU A 120 -12.09 14.75 -4.90
C LEU A 120 -13.35 15.62 -4.97
N ASN A 121 -14.55 15.03 -4.93
CA ASN A 121 -15.81 15.79 -4.89
C ASN A 121 -16.04 16.48 -3.53
N GLN A 122 -15.47 15.95 -2.45
CA GLN A 122 -15.55 16.57 -1.13
C GLN A 122 -14.65 17.81 -1.01
N GLU A 123 -13.42 17.77 -1.56
CA GLU A 123 -12.52 18.94 -1.58
C GLU A 123 -13.07 20.09 -2.43
N LEU A 124 -13.77 19.80 -3.54
CA LEU A 124 -14.44 20.82 -4.36
C LEU A 124 -15.61 21.50 -3.64
N LEU A 125 -16.31 20.81 -2.73
CA LEU A 125 -17.40 21.40 -1.94
C LEU A 125 -16.89 22.32 -0.82
N ILE A 126 -15.67 22.13 -0.34
CA ILE A 126 -15.08 22.96 0.73
C ILE A 126 -14.51 24.27 0.15
N HIS A 127 -14.13 24.29 -1.14
CA HIS A 127 -13.66 25.51 -1.82
C HIS A 127 -14.76 26.38 -2.45
N GLN A 128 -16.04 25.98 -2.38
CA GLN A 128 -17.17 26.78 -2.89
C GLN A 128 -17.81 27.68 -1.81
N HIS A 129 -17.19 27.83 -0.63
CA HIS A 129 -17.71 28.62 0.49
C HIS A 129 -16.71 29.64 1.07
N ASN A 130 -15.87 30.27 0.24
CA ASN A 130 -15.11 31.45 0.67
C ASN A 130 -15.19 32.58 -0.34
#